data_AF-A0A963JPV7-F1
#
_entry.id   AF-A0A963JPV7-F1
#
_cell.length_a   1.000
_cell.length_b   1.000
_cell.length_c   1.000
_cell.angle_alpha   90.00
_cell.angle_beta   90.00
_cell.angle_gamma   90.00
#
_symmetry.space_group_name_H-M   'P 1'
#
loop_
_entity.id
_entity.type
_entity.pdbx_description
1 polymer ?
#
loop_
_entity_poly.entity_id
_entity_poly.type
_entity_poly.pdbx_seq_one_letter_code
_entity_poly.pdbx_strand_id
1 'polypeptide(L)'
;MKKIAIAAFASMFIFGSTATMASGNLESSLNFVSAENVLNWMNCKDKDANATVKSMTKVKNGKIVVVKCADINKIVADAEMPVSDF
;
A
#
# COMPACT_ATOMS: atom_id res chain seq x y z
N MET A 1 45.14 13.71 -18.90
CA MET A 1 43.93 14.49 -18.52
C MET A 1 42.65 13.67 -18.44
N LYS A 2 42.32 12.79 -19.41
CA LYS A 2 41.08 11.97 -19.37
C LYS A 2 40.94 11.06 -18.14
N LYS A 3 42.04 10.48 -17.64
CA LYS A 3 42.03 9.57 -16.47
C LYS A 3 41.74 10.27 -15.14
N ILE A 4 42.08 11.55 -15.01
CA ILE A 4 41.82 12.34 -13.79
C ILE A 4 40.35 12.73 -13.71
N ALA A 5 39.73 13.08 -14.84
CA ALA A 5 38.30 13.35 -14.90
C ALA A 5 37.46 12.13 -14.48
N ILE A 6 37.81 10.94 -14.97
CA ILE A 6 37.10 9.69 -14.63
C ILE A 6 37.22 9.37 -13.13
N ALA A 7 38.40 9.57 -12.54
CA ALA A 7 38.60 9.35 -11.11
C ALA A 7 37.80 10.33 -10.24
N ALA A 8 37.66 11.59 -10.66
CA ALA A 8 36.85 12.59 -9.95
C ALA A 8 35.34 12.29 -10.02
N PHE A 9 34.84 11.80 -11.15
CA PHE A 9 33.43 11.39 -11.24
C PHE A 9 33.15 10.12 -10.44
N ALA A 10 34.08 9.17 -10.40
CA ALA A 10 33.92 7.95 -9.60
C ALA A 10 33.94 8.24 -8.09
N SER A 11 34.78 9.17 -7.61
CA SER A 11 34.80 9.54 -6.19
C SER A 11 33.52 10.25 -5.76
N MET A 12 32.93 11.09 -6.62
CA MET A 12 31.66 11.76 -6.35
C MET A 12 30.49 10.77 -6.22
N PHE A 13 30.53 9.63 -6.91
CA PHE A 13 29.50 8.59 -6.81
C PHE A 13 29.60 7.80 -5.49
N ILE A 14 30.82 7.55 -5.02
CA ILE A 14 31.07 6.79 -3.78
C ILE A 14 30.75 7.66 -2.54
N PHE A 15 31.06 8.95 -2.56
CA PHE A 15 30.76 9.87 -1.46
C PHE A 15 29.38 10.53 -1.55
N GLY A 16 28.75 10.54 -2.73
CA GLY A 16 27.40 11.10 -2.95
C GLY A 16 26.26 10.13 -2.65
N SER A 17 26.58 8.87 -2.31
CA SER A 17 25.63 7.91 -1.76
C SER A 17 25.37 8.22 -0.28
N THR A 18 24.93 9.45 0.02
CA THR A 18 24.26 9.68 1.30
C THR A 18 23.03 8.77 1.25
N ALA A 19 23.00 7.77 2.12
CA ALA A 19 21.82 6.97 2.33
C ALA A 19 20.69 7.97 2.63
N THR A 20 19.82 8.21 1.65
CA THR A 20 18.52 8.80 1.90
C THR A 20 17.80 7.78 2.76
N MET A 21 18.02 7.87 4.07
CA MET A 21 17.16 7.24 5.04
C MET A 21 15.84 7.96 4.84
N ALA A 22 14.95 7.32 4.09
CA ALA A 22 13.55 7.69 4.14
C ALA A 22 13.21 7.61 5.62
N SER A 23 13.00 8.77 6.24
CA SER A 23 12.50 8.91 7.60
C SER A 23 11.03 8.45 7.58
N GLY A 24 10.83 7.17 7.28
CA GLY A 24 9.59 6.48 7.59
C GLY A 24 9.65 6.15 9.07
N ASN A 25 8.59 6.46 9.80
CA ASN A 25 8.40 5.92 11.14
C ASN A 25 8.64 4.40 11.07
N LEU A 26 9.50 3.87 11.94
CA LEU A 26 9.83 2.43 11.99
C LEU A 26 8.57 1.58 12.22
N GLU A 27 7.52 2.20 12.74
CA GLU A 27 6.22 1.62 12.97
C GLU A 27 5.17 2.35 12.12
N SER A 28 4.42 1.58 11.34
CA SER A 28 3.28 2.14 10.60
C SER A 28 2.19 2.50 11.62
N SER A 29 1.78 3.77 11.67
CA SER A 29 0.65 4.19 12.53
C SER A 29 -0.70 3.69 12.04
N LEU A 30 -0.74 3.16 10.81
CA LEU A 30 -1.90 2.55 10.20
C LEU A 30 -1.92 1.06 10.51
N ASN A 31 -3.07 0.55 10.95
CA ASN A 31 -3.23 -0.88 11.14
C ASN A 31 -3.16 -1.62 9.80
N PHE A 32 -2.77 -2.88 9.89
CA PHE A 32 -2.62 -3.72 8.72
C PHE A 32 -3.98 -4.03 8.07
N VAL A 33 -4.12 -3.66 6.79
CA VAL A 33 -5.23 -4.08 5.92
C VAL A 33 -4.66 -4.84 4.74
N SER A 34 -5.26 -5.99 4.41
CA SER A 34 -4.82 -6.76 3.23
C SER A 34 -5.02 -5.96 1.94
N ALA A 35 -4.10 -6.11 0.98
CA ALA A 35 -4.21 -5.45 -0.33
C ALA A 35 -5.50 -5.83 -1.08
N GLU A 36 -6.00 -7.06 -0.90
CA GLU A 36 -7.30 -7.49 -1.42
C GLU A 36 -8.43 -6.58 -0.92
N ASN A 37 -8.45 -6.30 0.39
CA ASN A 37 -9.50 -5.47 1.00
C ASN A 37 -9.37 -4.00 0.59
N VAL A 38 -8.15 -3.46 0.48
CA VAL A 38 -7.92 -2.09 -0.01
C VAL A 38 -8.41 -1.94 -1.45
N LEU A 39 -8.08 -2.89 -2.33
CA LEU A 39 -8.53 -2.84 -3.73
C LEU A 39 -10.05 -2.99 -3.85
N ASN A 40 -10.66 -3.90 -3.08
CA ASN A 40 -12.11 -4.02 -3.05
C ASN A 40 -12.78 -2.77 -2.48
N TRP A 41 -12.17 -2.09 -1.51
CA TRP A 41 -12.66 -0.84 -0.92
C TRP A 41 -12.63 0.29 -1.93
N MET A 42 -11.53 0.43 -2.68
CA MET A 42 -11.43 1.37 -3.80
C MET A 42 -12.50 1.10 -4.87
N ASN A 43 -12.81 -0.17 -5.15
CA ASN A 43 -13.87 -0.56 -6.09
C ASN A 43 -15.29 -0.24 -5.58
N CYS A 44 -15.45 -0.04 -4.26
CA CYS A 44 -16.71 0.30 -3.61
C CYS A 44 -16.92 1.81 -3.37
N LYS A 45 -15.92 2.67 -3.67
CA LYS A 45 -15.93 4.09 -3.33
C LYS A 45 -17.17 4.87 -3.80
N ASP A 46 -17.66 4.57 -5.00
CA ASP A 46 -18.80 5.27 -5.62
C ASP A 46 -20.07 4.41 -5.67
N LYS A 47 -20.20 3.43 -4.76
CA LYS A 47 -21.31 2.48 -4.74
C LYS A 47 -22.03 2.51 -3.40
N ASP A 48 -23.33 2.20 -3.44
CA ASP A 48 -24.12 2.05 -2.23
C ASP A 48 -23.55 0.97 -1.30
N ALA A 49 -23.70 1.14 0.02
CA ALA A 49 -23.22 0.17 1.00
C ALA A 49 -23.81 -1.25 0.80
N ASN A 50 -25.04 -1.33 0.27
CA ASN A 50 -25.69 -2.60 -0.04
C ASN A 50 -25.31 -3.18 -1.40
N ALA A 51 -24.55 -2.46 -2.21
CA ALA A 51 -24.07 -2.95 -3.49
C ALA A 51 -23.07 -4.09 -3.31
N THR A 52 -22.98 -4.91 -4.35
CA THR A 52 -21.97 -5.95 -4.46
C THR A 52 -21.06 -5.67 -5.65
N VAL A 53 -19.77 -5.97 -5.48
CA VAL A 53 -18.76 -5.82 -6.52
C VAL A 53 -17.99 -7.11 -6.69
N LYS A 54 -17.43 -7.29 -7.89
CA LYS A 54 -16.45 -8.35 -8.11
C LYS A 54 -15.15 -7.98 -7.39
N SER A 55 -14.58 -8.95 -6.70
CA SER A 55 -13.25 -8.81 -6.12
C SER A 55 -12.24 -8.53 -7.23
N MET A 56 -11.30 -7.63 -6.94
CA MET A 56 -10.26 -7.26 -7.91
C MET A 56 -9.13 -8.31 -7.97
N THR A 57 -9.07 -9.24 -7.02
CA THR A 57 -7.93 -10.17 -6.87
C THR A 57 -8.32 -11.62 -6.62
N LYS A 58 -9.56 -11.91 -6.18
CA LYS A 58 -9.95 -13.25 -5.73
C LYS A 58 -10.83 -14.00 -6.72
N VAL A 59 -10.39 -15.20 -7.10
CA VAL A 59 -11.17 -16.19 -7.87
C VAL A 59 -11.31 -17.46 -7.05
N LYS A 60 -12.53 -17.99 -6.96
CA LYS A 60 -12.83 -19.27 -6.31
C LYS A 60 -13.66 -20.14 -7.24
N ASN A 61 -13.24 -21.38 -7.44
CA ASN A 61 -13.92 -22.35 -8.31
C ASN A 61 -14.16 -21.81 -9.73
N GLY A 62 -13.16 -21.12 -10.30
CA GLY A 62 -13.23 -20.53 -11.64
C GLY A 62 -14.13 -19.29 -11.77
N LYS A 63 -14.67 -18.76 -10.66
CA LYS A 63 -15.51 -17.55 -10.65
C LYS A 63 -14.88 -16.46 -9.79
N ILE A 64 -14.95 -15.22 -10.28
CA ILE A 64 -14.52 -14.05 -9.50
C ILE A 64 -15.45 -13.94 -8.29
N VAL A 65 -14.86 -13.82 -7.11
CA VAL A 65 -15.60 -13.71 -5.85
C VAL A 65 -16.35 -12.38 -5.84
N VAL A 66 -17.61 -12.39 -5.39
CA VAL A 66 -18.41 -11.19 -5.21
C VAL A 66 -18.36 -10.79 -3.74
N VAL A 67 -18.07 -9.53 -3.47
CA VAL A 67 -17.96 -8.95 -2.12
C VAL A 67 -19.01 -7.85 -1.95
N LYS A 68 -19.55 -7.71 -0.74
CA LYS A 68 -20.50 -6.66 -0.40
C LYS A 68 -19.74 -5.42 0.09
N CYS A 69 -20.12 -4.24 -0.39
CA CYS A 69 -19.40 -3.01 -0.06
C CYS A 69 -19.48 -2.65 1.42
N ALA A 70 -20.60 -2.93 2.10
CA ALA A 70 -20.73 -2.75 3.55
C ALA A 70 -19.65 -3.50 4.34
N ASP A 71 -19.36 -4.76 3.96
CA ASP A 71 -18.41 -5.61 4.68
C ASP A 71 -16.98 -5.09 4.51
N ILE A 72 -16.63 -4.67 3.29
CA ILE A 72 -15.31 -4.12 2.96
C ILE A 72 -15.09 -2.76 3.62
N ASN A 73 -16.09 -1.88 3.60
CA ASN A 73 -16.02 -0.58 4.25
C ASN A 73 -15.83 -0.72 5.76
N LYS A 74 -16.49 -1.71 6.38
CA LYS A 74 -16.30 -2.02 7.80
C LYS A 74 -14.87 -2.49 8.09
N ILE A 75 -14.32 -3.41 7.29
CA ILE A 75 -12.94 -3.92 7.49
C ILE A 75 -11.91 -2.78 7.45
N VAL A 76 -12.06 -1.83 6.53
CA VAL A 76 -11.14 -0.69 6.43
C VAL A 76 -11.36 0.28 7.58
N ALA A 77 -12.60 0.62 7.91
CA ALA A 77 -12.90 1.50 9.04
C ALA A 77 -12.39 0.93 10.39
N ASP A 78 -12.57 -0.38 10.62
CA ASP A 78 -12.07 -1.05 11.82
C ASP A 78 -10.53 -1.01 11.93
N ALA A 79 -9.84 -0.93 10.78
CA ALA A 79 -8.39 -0.79 10.72
C ALA A 79 -7.92 0.69 10.72
N GLU A 80 -8.77 1.65 10.43
CA GLU A 80 -8.49 3.07 10.63
C GLU A 80 -8.61 3.49 12.10
N MET A 81 -9.34 2.73 12.94
CA MET A 81 -9.38 2.95 14.39
C MET A 81 -8.03 2.58 15.02
N PRO A 82 -7.32 3.50 15.67
CA PRO A 82 -6.06 3.17 16.32
C PRO A 82 -6.29 2.14 17.44
N VAL A 83 -5.46 1.10 17.48
CA VAL A 83 -5.53 -0.01 18.47
C VAL A 83 -5.39 0.50 19.92
N SER A 84 -4.98 1.76 20.12
CA SER A 84 -4.93 2.44 21.42
C SER A 84 -6.29 2.80 22.02
N ASP A 85 -7.38 2.72 21.25
CA ASP A 85 -8.73 3.10 21.69
C ASP A 85 -9.59 1.90 22.15
N PHE A 86 -8.97 0.72 22.34
CA PHE A 86 -9.57 -0.48 22.93
C PHE A 86 -8.98 -0.82 24.30
#